data_AF-A0A0J8VIZ7-F1
#
_entry.id   AF-A0A0J8VIZ7-F1
#
_cell.length_a   1.000
_cell.length_b   1.000
_cell.length_c   1.000
_cell.angle_alpha   90.00
_cell.angle_beta   90.00
_cell.angle_gamma   90.00
#
_symmetry.space_group_name_H-M   'P 1'
#
loop_
_entity.id
_entity.type
_entity.pdbx_description
1 polymer ?
#
loop_
_entity_poly.entity_id
_entity_poly.type
_entity_poly.pdbx_seq_one_letter_code
_entity_poly.pdbx_strand_id
1 'polypeptide(L)'
;MPQGHNTPSLYEMLTGNFIGGLDLHQVSEENQVILSVLDNMQRILNCRAGTLKHLPDYGLPDMTKILQGMPGTAHELMGILSAVLLKYEPRLKKVAVVLLEQDVPGELRYAIDAELKGVGLVRYGTEFMPEGRVLLRHLKQQHYLDTTTRLRPVQQKASG
;
A
#
# COMPACT_ATOMS: atom_id res chain seq x y z
N MET A 1 -31.04 8.30 7.62
CA MET A 1 -29.76 8.84 7.11
C MET A 1 -28.87 7.65 6.76
N PRO A 2 -28.51 7.38 5.50
CA PRO A 2 -27.56 6.30 5.23
C PRO A 2 -26.16 6.79 5.61
N GLN A 3 -25.47 6.03 6.46
CA GLN A 3 -24.15 6.38 6.98
C GLN A 3 -23.10 6.24 5.86
N GLY A 4 -22.41 7.33 5.54
CA GLY A 4 -21.35 7.37 4.52
C GLY A 4 -20.16 6.48 4.88
N HIS A 5 -20.04 5.34 4.21
CA HIS A 5 -18.95 4.38 4.41
C HIS A 5 -18.18 4.09 3.12
N ASN A 6 -18.20 5.00 2.14
CA ASN A 6 -17.51 4.77 0.87
C ASN A 6 -16.92 6.06 0.30
N THR A 7 -16.15 6.80 1.11
CA THR A 7 -15.43 8.00 0.66
C THR A 7 -13.91 7.83 0.78
N PRO A 8 -13.12 8.53 -0.06
CA PRO A 8 -11.68 8.66 0.11
C PRO A 8 -11.30 9.27 1.46
N SER A 9 -10.02 9.16 1.82
CA SER A 9 -9.47 9.83 3.00
C SER A 9 -9.46 11.33 2.80
N LEU A 10 -9.42 12.09 3.90
CA LEU A 10 -9.21 13.53 3.87
C LEU A 10 -7.98 13.94 3.05
N TYR A 11 -6.92 13.11 3.08
CA TYR A 11 -5.72 13.35 2.29
C TYR A 11 -6.04 13.51 0.80
N GLU A 12 -6.67 12.49 0.18
CA GLU A 12 -6.99 12.54 -1.25
C GLU A 12 -8.06 13.61 -1.58
N MET A 13 -8.99 13.88 -0.66
CA MET A 13 -9.96 14.97 -0.83
C MET A 13 -9.29 16.35 -0.84
N LEU A 14 -8.24 16.55 -0.05
CA LEU A 14 -7.50 17.82 -0.01
C LEU A 14 -6.49 17.96 -1.16
N THR A 15 -5.84 16.86 -1.56
CA THR A 15 -4.85 16.88 -2.66
C THR A 15 -5.50 16.78 -4.04
N GLY A 16 -6.75 16.32 -4.13
CA GLY A 16 -7.45 16.01 -5.37
C GLY A 16 -6.86 14.82 -6.15
N ASN A 17 -5.86 14.14 -5.59
CA ASN A 17 -5.07 13.13 -6.30
C ASN A 17 -4.65 11.99 -5.37
N PHE A 18 -4.64 10.77 -5.90
CA PHE A 18 -4.00 9.60 -5.30
C PHE A 18 -2.47 9.66 -5.44
N ILE A 19 -1.76 8.78 -4.73
CA ILE A 19 -0.33 8.59 -4.91
C ILE A 19 -0.04 8.26 -6.38
N GLY A 20 0.98 8.92 -6.94
CA GLY A 20 1.31 8.83 -8.36
C GLY A 20 0.59 9.84 -9.26
N GLY A 21 -0.25 10.72 -8.69
CA GLY A 21 -0.86 11.84 -9.42
C GLY A 21 -2.12 11.48 -10.22
N LEU A 22 -2.78 10.38 -9.86
CA LEU A 22 -4.07 10.02 -10.46
C LEU A 22 -5.16 10.91 -9.87
N ASP A 23 -5.86 11.64 -10.74
CA ASP A 23 -6.94 12.55 -10.37
C ASP A 23 -8.12 11.79 -9.76
N LEU A 24 -8.63 12.32 -8.64
CA LEU A 24 -9.71 11.72 -7.87
C LEU A 24 -10.99 11.52 -8.72
N HIS A 25 -11.32 12.49 -9.57
CA HIS A 25 -12.55 12.51 -10.36
C HIS A 25 -12.51 11.58 -11.58
N GLN A 26 -11.33 11.07 -11.94
CA GLN A 26 -11.18 10.07 -13.01
C GLN A 26 -11.44 8.64 -12.56
N VAL A 27 -11.66 8.42 -11.26
CA VAL A 27 -11.86 7.12 -10.64
C VAL A 27 -13.30 7.01 -10.15
N SER A 28 -13.94 5.85 -10.37
CA SER A 28 -15.29 5.59 -9.83
C SER A 28 -15.29 5.58 -8.30
N GLU A 29 -16.39 5.98 -7.67
CA GLU A 29 -16.49 6.10 -6.20
C GLU A 29 -16.04 4.83 -5.45
N GLU A 30 -16.46 3.64 -5.92
CA GLU A 30 -16.03 2.36 -5.35
C GLU A 30 -14.51 2.19 -5.41
N ASN A 31 -13.89 2.50 -6.56
CA ASN A 31 -12.45 2.39 -6.74
C ASN A 31 -11.69 3.49 -5.99
N GLN A 32 -12.29 4.66 -5.76
CA GLN A 32 -11.65 5.71 -5.01
C GLN A 32 -11.37 5.28 -3.56
N VAL A 33 -12.28 4.54 -2.95
CA VAL A 33 -12.11 4.01 -1.59
C VAL A 33 -11.00 2.97 -1.55
N ILE A 34 -11.00 2.05 -2.52
CA ILE A 34 -9.99 1.01 -2.64
C ILE A 34 -8.59 1.62 -2.80
N LEU A 35 -8.43 2.60 -3.69
CA LEU A 35 -7.15 3.28 -3.91
C LEU A 35 -6.75 4.14 -2.71
N SER A 36 -7.70 4.80 -2.06
CA SER A 36 -7.42 5.59 -0.85
C SER A 36 -6.93 4.71 0.32
N VAL A 37 -7.51 3.52 0.48
CA VAL A 37 -7.04 2.53 1.46
C VAL A 37 -5.65 2.03 1.09
N LEU A 38 -5.40 1.71 -0.18
CA LEU A 38 -4.07 1.31 -0.68
C LEU A 38 -3.01 2.37 -0.32
N ASP A 39 -3.28 3.63 -0.63
CA ASP A 39 -2.37 4.75 -0.38
C ASP A 39 -2.10 4.94 1.11
N ASN A 40 -3.14 4.82 1.95
CA ASN A 40 -2.96 4.92 3.40
C ASN A 40 -2.15 3.74 3.95
N MET A 41 -2.44 2.51 3.51
CA MET A 41 -1.64 1.34 3.86
C MET A 41 -0.17 1.52 3.46
N GLN A 42 0.10 2.09 2.27
CA GLN A 42 1.47 2.39 1.83
C GLN A 42 2.16 3.43 2.71
N ARG A 43 1.45 4.48 3.14
CA ARG A 43 1.99 5.48 4.09
C ARG A 43 2.33 4.85 5.44
N ILE A 44 1.44 4.01 5.98
CA ILE A 44 1.65 3.30 7.24
C ILE A 44 2.87 2.40 7.13
N LEU A 45 2.94 1.54 6.12
CA LEU A 45 3.97 0.52 5.97
C LEU A 45 5.35 1.09 5.63
N ASN A 46 5.42 2.28 5.04
CA ASN A 46 6.70 2.98 4.79
C ASN A 46 7.10 3.94 5.92
N CYS A 47 6.28 4.08 6.97
CA CYS A 47 6.66 4.84 8.15
C CYS A 47 7.38 3.92 9.15
N ARG A 48 8.39 4.45 9.84
CA ARG A 48 9.06 3.75 10.94
C ARG A 48 8.45 4.17 12.29
N ALA A 49 8.07 3.19 13.09
CA ALA A 49 7.64 3.39 14.47
C ALA A 49 8.70 4.19 15.25
N GLY A 50 8.24 5.13 16.06
CA GLY A 50 9.06 6.09 16.81
C GLY A 50 9.38 7.39 16.07
N THR A 51 9.07 7.51 14.77
CA THR A 51 9.32 8.75 13.99
C THR A 51 8.35 9.87 14.37
N LEU A 52 7.08 9.53 14.62
CA LEU A 52 6.07 10.50 15.03
C LEU A 52 6.04 10.61 16.56
N LYS A 53 6.46 11.75 17.11
CA LYS A 53 6.52 11.99 18.56
C LYS A 53 5.19 11.76 19.29
N HIS A 54 4.08 12.13 18.66
CA HIS A 54 2.74 12.01 19.23
C HIS A 54 2.07 10.66 18.94
N LEU A 55 2.70 9.81 18.14
CA LEU A 55 2.19 8.49 17.77
C LEU A 55 3.37 7.51 17.60
N PRO A 56 4.03 7.13 18.72
CA PRO A 56 5.29 6.39 18.68
C PRO A 56 5.17 4.98 18.12
N ASP A 57 3.95 4.45 18.07
CA ASP A 57 3.61 3.12 17.55
C ASP A 57 3.12 3.13 16.10
N TYR A 58 3.10 4.29 15.43
CA TYR A 58 2.70 4.40 14.02
C TYR A 58 3.81 3.94 13.07
N GLY A 59 3.45 3.03 12.18
CA GLY A 59 4.35 2.45 11.20
C GLY A 59 4.95 1.13 11.64
N LEU A 60 5.97 0.67 10.91
CA LEU A 60 6.64 -0.61 11.18
C LEU A 60 7.78 -0.44 12.20
N PRO A 61 7.97 -1.44 13.09
CA PRO A 61 9.15 -1.50 13.94
C PRO A 61 10.42 -1.68 13.09
N ASP A 62 11.59 -1.69 13.74
CA ASP A 62 12.86 -1.93 13.04
C ASP A 62 12.90 -3.33 12.40
N MET A 63 12.65 -3.35 11.09
CA MET A 63 12.52 -4.57 10.28
C MET A 63 13.84 -5.32 10.10
N THR A 64 14.99 -4.65 10.24
CA THR A 64 16.30 -5.29 10.09
C THR A 64 16.52 -6.39 11.12
N LYS A 65 15.96 -6.23 12.33
CA LYS A 65 16.04 -7.24 13.40
C LYS A 65 15.09 -8.42 13.18
N ILE A 66 13.92 -8.15 12.58
CA ILE A 66 12.88 -9.16 12.32
C ILE A 66 13.31 -10.06 11.14
N LEU A 67 13.99 -9.49 10.16
CA LEU A 67 14.40 -10.21 8.94
C LEU A 67 15.75 -10.94 9.06
N GLN A 68 16.46 -10.81 10.19
CA GLN A 68 17.72 -11.53 10.41
C GLN A 68 17.48 -13.03 10.66
N GLY A 69 18.05 -13.90 9.81
CA GLY A 69 18.15 -15.34 10.06
C GLY A 69 16.89 -16.19 9.80
N MET A 70 15.97 -15.75 8.92
CA MET A 70 14.67 -16.40 8.69
C MET A 70 14.79 -17.90 8.33
N PRO A 71 14.35 -18.83 9.20
CA PRO A 71 12.98 -19.33 9.16
C PRO A 71 12.21 -19.11 10.47
N GLY A 72 10.90 -18.77 10.38
CA GLY A 72 10.00 -18.54 11.53
C GLY A 72 9.57 -17.07 11.70
N THR A 73 10.44 -16.12 11.34
CA THR A 73 10.15 -14.68 11.43
C THR A 73 9.19 -14.16 10.36
N ALA A 74 8.95 -14.95 9.29
CA ALA A 74 7.94 -14.59 8.28
C ALA A 74 6.53 -14.53 8.89
N HIS A 75 6.21 -15.45 9.80
CA HIS A 75 4.91 -15.46 10.47
C HIS A 75 4.77 -14.30 11.45
N GLU A 76 5.84 -13.98 12.19
CA GLU A 76 5.90 -12.81 13.06
C GLU A 76 5.68 -11.52 12.27
N LEU A 77 6.32 -11.39 11.12
CA LEU A 77 6.11 -10.26 10.22
C LEU A 77 4.65 -10.14 9.78
N MET A 78 4.02 -11.24 9.35
CA MET A 78 2.62 -11.25 8.94
C MET A 78 1.70 -10.76 10.07
N GLY A 79 1.99 -11.15 11.31
CA GLY A 79 1.30 -10.68 12.50
C GLY A 79 1.46 -9.18 12.74
N ILE A 80 2.69 -8.68 12.65
CA ILE A 80 3.01 -7.24 12.81
C ILE A 80 2.31 -6.40 11.75
N LEU A 81 2.42 -6.78 10.47
CA LEU A 81 1.78 -6.08 9.35
C LEU A 81 0.26 -6.01 9.57
N SER A 82 -0.36 -7.15 9.87
CA SER A 82 -1.81 -7.21 10.08
C SER A 82 -2.25 -6.34 11.26
N ALA A 83 -1.53 -6.38 12.38
CA ALA A 83 -1.84 -5.61 13.57
C ALA A 83 -1.74 -4.10 13.36
N VAL A 84 -0.65 -3.64 12.71
CA VAL A 84 -0.44 -2.22 12.41
C VAL A 84 -1.50 -1.71 11.44
N LEU A 85 -1.80 -2.46 10.38
CA LEU A 85 -2.80 -2.06 9.38
C LEU A 85 -4.21 -1.98 9.98
N LEU A 86 -4.63 -2.99 10.75
CA LEU A 86 -5.94 -2.98 11.41
C LEU A 86 -6.08 -1.84 12.44
N LYS A 87 -4.96 -1.40 13.03
CA LYS A 87 -4.95 -0.29 13.99
C LYS A 87 -5.08 1.08 13.34
N TYR A 88 -4.43 1.31 12.19
CA TYR A 88 -4.32 2.64 11.58
C TYR A 88 -5.12 2.84 10.29
N GLU A 89 -5.75 1.81 9.75
CA GLU A 89 -6.70 1.92 8.66
C GLU A 89 -8.08 1.39 9.10
N PRO A 90 -8.96 2.25 9.65
CA PRO A 90 -10.23 1.82 10.25
C PRO A 90 -11.25 1.31 9.23
N ARG A 91 -11.04 1.53 7.92
CA ARG A 91 -11.90 0.97 6.85
C ARG A 91 -11.63 -0.53 6.64
N LEU A 92 -10.49 -1.04 7.11
CA LEU A 92 -10.23 -2.48 7.14
C LEU A 92 -11.07 -3.16 8.22
N LYS A 93 -11.71 -4.26 7.86
CA LYS A 93 -12.43 -5.17 8.77
C LYS A 93 -11.59 -6.39 9.10
N LYS A 94 -10.90 -6.95 8.10
CA LYS A 94 -10.01 -8.09 8.23
C LYS A 94 -8.82 -7.92 7.31
N VAL A 95 -7.66 -8.41 7.75
CA VAL A 95 -6.42 -8.42 6.98
C VAL A 95 -5.79 -9.80 7.14
N ALA A 96 -5.37 -10.39 6.03
CA ALA A 96 -4.50 -11.55 5.99
C ALA A 96 -3.32 -11.23 5.08
N VAL A 97 -2.12 -11.31 5.63
CA VAL A 97 -0.89 -11.28 4.82
C VAL A 97 -0.62 -12.70 4.34
N VAL A 98 -0.24 -12.87 3.07
CA VAL A 98 0.04 -14.16 2.45
C VAL A 98 1.43 -14.09 1.82
N LEU A 99 2.33 -14.98 2.22
CA LEU A 99 3.66 -15.06 1.61
C LEU A 99 3.54 -15.59 0.18
N LEU A 100 4.22 -14.93 -0.76
CA LEU A 100 4.28 -15.34 -2.16
C LEU A 100 5.62 -16.03 -2.45
N GLU A 101 5.66 -16.81 -3.54
CA GLU A 101 6.90 -17.42 -4.01
C GLU A 101 7.97 -16.36 -4.31
N GLN A 102 9.20 -16.66 -3.91
CA GLN A 102 10.35 -15.79 -4.09
C GLN A 102 11.02 -16.11 -5.43
N ASP A 103 11.06 -15.14 -6.33
CA ASP A 103 11.80 -15.26 -7.60
C ASP A 103 13.29 -14.94 -7.42
N VAL A 104 13.62 -14.10 -6.42
CA VAL A 104 14.97 -13.59 -6.15
C VAL A 104 15.39 -13.91 -4.70
N PRO A 105 16.57 -14.52 -4.49
CA PRO A 105 17.10 -14.75 -3.14
C PRO A 105 17.26 -13.43 -2.37
N GLY A 106 16.70 -13.38 -1.15
CA GLY A 106 16.78 -12.20 -0.29
C GLY A 106 15.62 -11.21 -0.45
N GLU A 107 14.72 -11.42 -1.40
CA GLU A 107 13.47 -10.65 -1.49
C GLU A 107 12.33 -11.32 -0.73
N LEU A 108 11.46 -10.51 -0.13
CA LEU A 108 10.26 -11.00 0.53
C LEU A 108 9.04 -10.46 -0.20
N ARG A 109 8.26 -11.36 -0.81
CA ARG A 109 7.04 -11.02 -1.53
C ARG A 109 5.84 -11.49 -0.75
N TYR A 110 4.83 -10.63 -0.59
CA TYR A 110 3.60 -11.00 0.07
C TYR A 110 2.40 -10.30 -0.58
N ALA A 111 1.23 -10.90 -0.47
CA ALA A 111 -0.04 -10.26 -0.76
C ALA A 111 -0.74 -9.88 0.55
N ILE A 112 -1.61 -8.89 0.48
CA ILE A 112 -2.55 -8.54 1.54
C ILE A 112 -3.95 -8.78 1.01
N ASP A 113 -4.60 -9.80 1.55
CA ASP A 113 -6.03 -10.03 1.39
C ASP A 113 -6.75 -9.24 2.48
N ALA A 114 -7.57 -8.28 2.06
CA ALA A 114 -8.28 -7.36 2.92
C ALA A 114 -9.79 -7.49 2.75
N GLU A 115 -10.53 -7.42 3.85
CA GLU A 115 -11.97 -7.19 3.83
C GLU A 115 -12.21 -5.72 4.20
N LEU A 116 -12.77 -4.94 3.28
CA LEU A 116 -13.09 -3.53 3.48
C LEU A 116 -14.56 -3.40 3.90
N LYS A 117 -14.81 -2.56 4.91
CA LYS A 117 -16.16 -2.24 5.37
C LYS A 117 -16.92 -1.53 4.22
N GLY A 118 -18.08 -2.06 3.85
CA GLY A 118 -18.92 -1.48 2.79
C GLY A 118 -18.50 -1.81 1.35
N VAL A 119 -17.33 -2.40 1.13
CA VAL A 119 -16.83 -2.78 -0.21
C VAL A 119 -16.76 -4.31 -0.38
N GLY A 120 -16.25 -5.02 0.62
CA GLY A 120 -16.04 -6.48 0.54
C GLY A 120 -14.57 -6.87 0.39
N LEU A 121 -14.31 -8.02 -0.23
CA LEU A 121 -12.96 -8.59 -0.33
C LEU A 121 -12.14 -7.91 -1.44
N VAL A 122 -10.93 -7.48 -1.10
CA VAL A 122 -9.97 -6.82 -1.99
C VAL A 122 -8.59 -7.42 -1.75
N ARG A 123 -7.84 -7.68 -2.82
CA ARG A 123 -6.46 -8.17 -2.74
C ARG A 123 -5.47 -7.13 -3.26
N TYR A 124 -4.51 -6.79 -2.41
CA TYR A 124 -3.37 -5.94 -2.73
C TYR A 124 -2.11 -6.81 -2.83
N GLY A 125 -1.34 -6.70 -3.92
CA GLY A 125 -0.03 -7.32 -4.04
C GLY A 125 1.05 -6.41 -3.45
N THR A 126 2.08 -6.97 -2.82
CA THR A 126 3.16 -6.16 -2.25
C THR A 126 4.54 -6.78 -2.49
N GLU A 127 5.54 -5.92 -2.60
CA GLU A 127 6.95 -6.30 -2.75
C GLU A 127 7.76 -5.58 -1.67
N PHE A 128 8.47 -6.34 -0.82
CA PHE A 128 9.43 -5.78 0.12
C PHE A 128 10.80 -5.75 -0.54
N MET A 129 11.33 -4.54 -0.72
CA MET A 129 12.66 -4.36 -1.30
C MET A 129 13.73 -4.46 -0.20
N PRO A 130 14.92 -5.00 -0.48
CA PRO A 130 16.02 -5.13 0.48
C PRO A 130 16.38 -3.84 1.23
N GLU A 131 16.06 -2.66 0.66
CA GLU A 131 16.28 -1.36 1.31
C GLU A 131 15.27 -1.02 2.42
N GLY A 132 14.32 -1.90 2.74
CA GLY A 132 13.30 -1.68 3.77
C GLY A 132 12.05 -0.94 3.28
N ARG A 133 11.87 -0.79 1.96
CA ARG A 133 10.70 -0.13 1.35
C ARG A 133 9.61 -1.14 1.03
N VAL A 134 8.37 -0.80 1.34
CA VAL A 134 7.19 -1.58 0.99
C VAL A 134 6.45 -0.92 -0.17
N LEU A 135 6.35 -1.64 -1.29
CA LEU A 135 5.50 -1.25 -2.40
C LEU A 135 4.21 -2.07 -2.35
N LEU A 136 3.06 -1.40 -2.35
CA LEU A 136 1.77 -2.03 -2.50
C LEU A 136 1.19 -1.69 -3.86
N ARG A 137 0.52 -2.65 -4.49
CA ARG A 137 -0.12 -2.54 -5.80
C ARG A 137 -1.51 -3.17 -5.71
N HIS A 138 -2.53 -2.54 -6.28
CA HIS A 138 -3.84 -3.18 -6.38
C HIS A 138 -3.85 -4.14 -7.58
N LEU A 139 -4.17 -5.43 -7.38
CA LEU A 139 -3.96 -6.45 -8.42
C LEU A 139 -4.85 -6.27 -9.67
N LYS A 140 -5.94 -5.48 -9.61
CA LYS A 140 -6.70 -5.09 -10.81
C LYS A 140 -6.01 -3.99 -11.65
N GLN A 141 -4.88 -3.43 -11.23
CA GLN A 141 -4.19 -2.32 -11.92
C GLN A 141 -3.36 -2.69 -13.14
N GLN A 142 -3.37 -3.94 -13.63
CA GLN A 142 -2.72 -4.26 -14.92
C GLN A 142 -3.23 -3.40 -16.10
N HIS A 143 -4.33 -2.64 -15.95
CA HIS A 143 -4.83 -1.75 -16.99
C HIS A 143 -4.79 -0.25 -16.69
N TYR A 144 -4.36 0.20 -15.50
CA TYR A 144 -4.37 1.63 -15.16
C TYR A 144 -2.97 2.25 -15.06
N LEU A 145 -1.94 1.46 -14.72
CA LEU A 145 -0.54 1.95 -14.62
C LEU A 145 0.20 1.94 -15.96
N ASP A 146 -0.35 1.31 -17.00
CA ASP A 146 0.23 1.32 -18.35
C ASP A 146 0.10 2.68 -19.06
N THR A 147 -0.79 3.56 -18.58
CA THR A 147 -1.08 4.83 -19.26
C THR A 147 -0.07 5.93 -18.92
N THR A 148 0.55 5.91 -17.74
CA THR A 148 1.50 6.96 -17.29
C THR A 148 2.96 6.70 -17.66
N THR A 149 3.33 5.46 -18.00
CA THR A 149 4.71 5.13 -18.42
C THR A 149 4.97 5.45 -19.91
N ARG A 150 3.93 5.82 -20.68
CA ARG A 150 4.05 6.11 -22.13
C ARG A 150 4.07 7.60 -22.52
N LEU A 151 4.39 8.52 -21.61
CA LEU A 151 4.47 9.95 -21.96
C LEU A 151 5.76 10.60 -21.46
N ARG A 152 6.90 10.25 -22.09
CA ARG A 152 7.95 11.21 -22.47
C ARG A 152 8.65 10.74 -23.77
N PRO A 153 8.33 11.30 -24.94
CA PRO A 153 9.30 11.35 -26.03
C PRO A 153 10.39 12.35 -25.63
N VAL A 154 11.62 11.87 -25.48
CA VAL A 154 12.81 12.71 -25.47
C VAL A 154 12.87 13.42 -26.83
N GLN A 155 12.58 14.72 -26.86
CA GLN A 155 12.97 15.58 -27.97
C GLN A 155 14.50 15.65 -27.98
N GLN A 156 15.14 14.83 -28.82
CA GLN A 156 16.51 15.10 -29.26
C GLN A 156 16.46 16.32 -30.18
N LYS A 157 17.05 17.40 -29.69
CA LYS A 157 17.35 18.60 -30.48
C LYS A 157 18.25 18.20 -31.66
N ALA A 158 17.80 18.55 -32.85
CA ALA A 158 18.68 18.81 -33.97
C ALA A 158 19.61 19.99 -33.61
N SER A 159 20.90 19.88 -33.97
CA SER A 159 21.80 20.97 -34.38
C SER A 159 23.25 20.48 -34.37
N GLY A 160 23.93 20.56 -35.52
CA GLY A 160 25.38 20.48 -35.65
C GLY A 160 25.85 19.48 -36.67
#